data_AF-A0A8T4A293-F1
#
_entry.id   AF-A0A8T4A293-F1
#
_cell.length_a   1.000
_cell.length_b   1.000
_cell.length_c   1.000
_cell.angle_alpha   90.00
_cell.angle_beta   90.00
_cell.angle_gamma   90.00
#
_symmetry.space_group_name_H-M   'P 1'
#
loop_
_entity.id
_entity.type
_entity.pdbx_description
1 polymer ?
#
loop_
_entity_poly.entity_id
_entity_poly.type
_entity_poly.pdbx_seq_one_letter_code
_entity_poly.pdbx_strand_id
1 'polypeptide(L)' 'MITKDMTLAEVLRGHPQTRQVLLAHGFCDCCGGNLTLEEGARARGISVEKLLKALNINF' A
#
# COMPACT_ATOMS: atom_id res chain seq x y z
N MET A 1 -3.66 -9.58 7.92
CA MET A 1 -3.10 -9.91 6.60
C MET A 1 -3.63 -8.89 5.62
N ILE A 2 -2.75 -8.19 4.91
CA ILE A 2 -3.16 -7.14 3.97
C ILE A 2 -3.40 -7.76 2.60
N THR A 3 -4.52 -7.40 1.98
CA THR A 3 -4.91 -7.87 0.64
C THR A 3 -4.90 -6.71 -0.36
N LYS A 4 -4.84 -7.05 -1.65
CA LYS A 4 -4.75 -6.07 -2.74
C LYS A 4 -6.00 -5.18 -2.88
N ASP A 5 -7.14 -5.67 -2.41
CA ASP A 5 -8.44 -5.01 -2.48
C ASP A 5 -8.63 -3.95 -1.38
N MET A 6 -7.75 -3.94 -0.37
CA MET A 6 -7.74 -2.89 0.64
C MET A 6 -7.24 -1.58 0.05
N THR A 7 -7.87 -0.49 0.46
CA THR A 7 -7.41 0.86 0.11
C THR A 7 -6.15 1.24 0.90
N LEU A 8 -5.34 2.13 0.34
CA LEU A 8 -4.20 2.68 1.06
C LEU A 8 -4.61 3.31 2.40
N ALA A 9 -5.76 3.98 2.46
CA ALA A 9 -6.25 4.59 3.70
C ALA A 9 -6.68 3.55 4.74
N GLU A 10 -7.33 2.45 4.34
CA GLU A 10 -7.65 1.34 5.26
C GLU A 10 -6.39 0.69 5.81
N VAL A 11 -5.41 0.43 4.95
CA VAL A 11 -4.11 -0.12 5.34
C VAL A 11 -3.39 0.81 6.31
N LEU A 12 -3.31 2.11 6.02
CA LEU A 12 -2.65 3.08 6.89
C LEU A 12 -3.37 3.27 8.23
N ARG A 13 -4.71 3.18 8.26
CA ARG A 13 -5.50 3.25 9.49
C ARG A 13 -5.36 2.00 10.36
N GLY A 14 -5.38 0.81 9.76
CA GLY A 14 -5.24 -0.46 10.47
C GLY A 14 -3.80 -0.83 10.81
N HIS A 15 -2.85 -0.36 10.01
CA HIS A 15 -1.43 -0.73 10.08
C HIS A 15 -0.54 0.51 9.86
N PRO A 16 -0.52 1.49 10.77
CA PRO A 16 0.25 2.72 10.62
C PRO A 16 1.76 2.48 10.40
N GLN A 17 2.32 1.36 10.89
CA GLN A 17 3.71 0.95 10.63
C GLN A 17 4.03 0.75 9.14
N THR A 18 3.03 0.46 8.31
CA THR A 18 3.20 0.27 6.86
C THR A 18 3.46 1.57 6.11
N ARG A 19 3.25 2.72 6.76
CA ARG A 19 3.48 4.06 6.17
C ARG A 19 4.89 4.20 5.59
N GLN A 20 5.90 3.71 6.29
CA GLN A 20 7.28 3.82 5.84
C GLN A 20 7.55 2.96 4.60
N VAL A 21 6.95 1.76 4.52
CA VAL A 21 7.02 0.88 3.36
C VAL A 21 6.31 1.50 2.16
N LEU A 22 5.10 2.05 2.36
CA LEU A 22 4.34 2.73 1.32
C LEU A 22 5.12 3.93 0.75
N LEU A 23 5.69 4.77 1.61
CA LEU A 23 6.54 5.89 1.21
C LEU A 23 7.80 5.44 0.48
N ALA A 24 8.43 4.33 0.89
CA ALA A 24 9.60 3.77 0.20
C ALA A 24 9.25 3.28 -1.22
N HIS A 25 8.01 2.85 -1.45
CA HIS A 25 7.46 2.53 -2.78
C HIS A 25 6.84 3.76 -3.49
N GLY A 26 7.02 4.94 -2.91
CA GLY A 26 6.60 6.24 -3.42
C GLY A 26 5.14 6.58 -3.18
N PHE A 27 4.35 5.72 -2.55
CA PHE A 27 2.95 6.03 -2.24
C PHE A 27 2.87 7.18 -1.26
N CYS A 28 2.23 8.27 -1.69
CA CYS A 28 1.88 9.39 -0.83
C CYS A 28 0.40 9.27 -0.48
N ASP A 29 0.09 9.32 0.82
CA ASP A 29 -1.25 9.25 1.39
C ASP A 29 -2.13 10.46 1.02
N CYS A 30 -1.55 11.51 0.43
CA CYS A 30 -2.23 12.77 0.16
C CYS A 30 -3.24 12.73 -1.01
N CYS A 31 -3.00 11.94 -2.07
CA CYS A 31 -3.85 11.94 -3.28
C CYS A 31 -4.34 10.55 -3.71
N GLY A 32 -3.92 9.47 -3.01
CA GLY A 32 -4.21 8.09 -3.41
C GLY A 32 -4.88 7.25 -2.32
N GLY A 33 -5.34 7.85 -1.21
CA GLY A 33 -5.87 7.10 -0.06
C GLY A 33 -7.08 6.22 -0.37
N ASN A 34 -7.89 6.59 -1.37
CA ASN A 34 -9.06 5.83 -1.80
C ASN A 34 -8.75 4.75 -2.84
N LEU A 35 -7.53 4.73 -3.39
CA LEU A 35 -7.13 3.67 -4.33
C LEU A 35 -6.86 2.39 -3.56
N THR A 36 -7.26 1.28 -4.15
CA THR A 36 -6.80 -0.04 -3.70
C THR A 36 -5.29 -0.16 -3.87
N LEU A 37 -4.66 -1.07 -3.12
CA LEU A 37 -3.24 -1.37 -3.31
C LEU A 37 -2.93 -1.82 -4.75
N GLU A 38 -3.85 -2.54 -5.40
CA GLU A 38 -3.71 -2.95 -6.80
C GLU A 38 -3.73 -1.75 -7.76
N GLU A 39 -4.72 -0.86 -7.64
CA GLU A 39 -4.82 0.33 -8.49
C GLU A 39 -3.65 1.27 -8.26
N GLY A 40 -3.28 1.48 -7.00
CA GLY A 40 -2.13 2.27 -6.63
C GLY A 40 -0.83 1.69 -7.20
N ALA A 41 -0.66 0.37 -7.12
CA ALA A 41 0.50 -0.30 -7.69
C ALA A 41 0.55 -0.17 -9.22
N ARG A 42 -0.60 -0.34 -9.89
CA ARG A 42 -0.73 -0.18 -11.34
C ARG A 42 -0.41 1.25 -11.79
N ALA A 43 -0.94 2.26 -11.09
CA ALA A 43 -0.72 3.67 -11.40
C ALA A 43 0.76 4.08 -11.33
N ARG A 44 1.56 3.36 -10.54
CA ARG A 44 2.99 3.62 -10.32
C ARG A 44 3.90 2.62 -11.04
N GLY A 45 3.34 1.69 -11.80
CA GLY A 45 4.09 0.68 -12.54
C GLY A 45 4.85 -0.33 -11.65
N ILE A 46 4.38 -0.55 -10.42
CA ILE A 46 4.97 -1.52 -9.48
C ILE A 46 4.10 -2.77 -9.38
N SER A 47 4.73 -3.91 -9.07
CA SER A 47 4.02 -5.17 -8.87
C SER A 47 3.27 -5.13 -7.53
N VAL A 48 1.95 -5.34 -7.60
CA VAL A 48 1.09 -5.47 -6.41
C VAL A 48 1.57 -6.60 -5.49
N GLU A 49 2.10 -7.70 -6.04
CA GLU A 49 2.62 -8.81 -5.25
C GLU A 49 3.87 -8.41 -4.45
N LYS A 50 4.79 -7.64 -5.06
CA LYS A 50 5.97 -7.12 -4.34
C LYS A 50 5.55 -6.16 -3.23
N LEU A 51 4.56 -5.31 -3.49
CA LEU A 51 4.01 -4.40 -2.50
C LEU A 51 3.37 -5.17 -1.34
N LEU A 52 2.50 -6.14 -1.64
CA LEU A 52 1.87 -6.98 -0.63
C LEU A 52 2.89 -7.76 0.19
N LYS A 53 3.95 -8.26 -0.42
CA LYS A 53 5.03 -8.95 0.31
C LYS A 53 5.79 -8.00 1.22
N ALA A 54 6.14 -6.80 0.75
CA ALA A 54 6.82 -5.78 1.55
C ALA A 54 5.97 -5.28 2.72
N LEU A 55 4.67 -5.15 2.49
CA LEU A 55 3.68 -4.91 3.53
C LEU A 55 3.69 -6.11 4.49
N ASN A 56 3.36 -7.33 4.02
CA ASN A 56 3.16 -8.54 4.85
C ASN A 56 4.40 -9.12 5.54
N ILE A 57 5.59 -8.61 5.27
CA ILE A 57 6.81 -8.97 6.03
C ILE A 57 7.00 -8.07 7.26
N ASN A 58 6.45 -6.85 7.25
CA ASN A 58 6.70 -5.84 8.29
C ASN A 58 5.53 -5.71 9.30
N PHE A 59 4.73 -6.77 9.49
CA PHE A 59 3.68 -6.81 10.50
C PHE A 59 3.41 -8.20 11.05
#